data_AF-A0A917CB31-F1
#
_entry.id   AF-A0A917CB31-F1
#
_cell.length_a   1.000
_cell.length_b   1.000
_cell.length_c   1.000
_cell.angle_alpha   90.00
_cell.angle_beta   90.00
_cell.angle_gamma   90.00
#
_symmetry.space_group_name_H-M   'P 1'
#
loop_
_entity.id
_entity.type
_entity.pdbx_description
1 polymer ?
#
loop_
_entity_poly.entity_id
_entity_poly.type
_entity_poly.pdbx_seq_one_letter_code
_entity_poly.pdbx_strand_id
1 'polypeptide(L)'
;MKDQDRKKAIKLLNEIMEFELSGVVRYTHYSLMVFGYNRIPIVSWLKGNADESLAHARKAGELVTMLGGHPSLRIGALLETEKHDIGDILRESLEHEKQAGQCYYKLLKLVEGKSVILEEYCREMIYQEELHLDEVNKMLRKPGELTPFKD
;
A
#
# COMPACT_ATOMS: atom_id res chain seq x y z
N MET A 1 -11.21 23.78 1.72
CA MET A 1 -10.47 23.44 0.49
C MET A 1 -11.13 24.08 -0.75
N LYS A 2 -10.35 24.55 -1.74
CA LYS A 2 -10.89 25.11 -3.01
C LYS A 2 -11.44 24.00 -3.92
N ASP A 3 -12.40 24.28 -4.81
CA ASP A 3 -13.01 23.27 -5.69
C ASP A 3 -11.99 22.53 -6.58
N GLN A 4 -11.00 23.25 -7.10
CA GLN A 4 -9.94 22.63 -7.90
C GLN A 4 -9.08 21.66 -7.08
N ASP A 5 -8.77 22.00 -5.83
CA ASP A 5 -8.03 21.12 -4.92
C ASP A 5 -8.87 19.91 -4.53
N ARG A 6 -10.19 20.10 -4.33
CA ARG A 6 -11.15 19.01 -4.07
C ARG A 6 -11.18 17.99 -5.21
N LYS A 7 -11.27 18.45 -6.46
CA LYS A 7 -11.25 17.57 -7.65
C LYS A 7 -9.93 16.80 -7.77
N LYS A 8 -8.79 17.44 -7.45
CA LYS A 8 -7.48 16.78 -7.42
C LYS A 8 -7.39 15.75 -6.29
N ALA A 9 -7.92 16.06 -5.11
CA ALA A 9 -7.95 15.14 -3.98
C ALA A 9 -8.79 13.90 -4.29
N ILE A 10 -9.98 14.06 -4.89
CA ILE A 10 -10.82 12.95 -5.37
C ILE A 10 -10.04 12.06 -6.35
N LYS A 11 -9.30 12.66 -7.29
CA LYS A 11 -8.50 11.91 -8.24
C LYS A 11 -7.41 11.09 -7.54
N LEU A 12 -6.65 11.70 -6.63
CA LEU A 12 -5.59 11.02 -5.87
C LEU A 12 -6.14 9.93 -4.95
N LEU A 13 -7.29 10.16 -4.30
CA LEU A 13 -7.95 9.15 -3.47
C LEU A 13 -8.41 7.95 -4.29
N ASN A 14 -8.91 8.17 -5.51
CA ASN A 14 -9.21 7.08 -6.43
C ASN A 14 -7.96 6.33 -6.89
N GLU A 15 -6.86 7.05 -7.20
CA GLU A 15 -5.58 6.41 -7.53
C GLU A 15 -5.07 5.55 -6.35
N ILE A 16 -5.14 6.06 -5.12
CA ILE A 16 -4.82 5.30 -3.89
C ILE A 16 -5.71 4.06 -3.78
N MET A 17 -7.03 4.22 -3.91
CA MET A 17 -7.95 3.09 -3.81
C MET A 17 -7.66 2.00 -4.84
N GLU A 18 -7.33 2.39 -6.08
CA GLU A 18 -6.94 1.46 -7.15
C GLU A 18 -5.64 0.71 -6.79
N PHE A 19 -4.64 1.39 -6.22
CA PHE A 19 -3.40 0.78 -5.73
C PHE A 19 -3.66 -0.19 -4.58
N GLU A 20 -4.45 0.20 -3.59
CA GLU A 20 -4.76 -0.67 -2.44
C GLU A 20 -5.53 -1.92 -2.88
N LEU A 21 -6.49 -1.78 -3.80
CA LEU A 21 -7.17 -2.93 -4.39
C LEU A 21 -6.22 -3.86 -5.16
N SER A 22 -5.17 -3.32 -5.79
CA SER A 22 -4.14 -4.16 -6.41
C SER A 22 -3.30 -4.87 -5.36
N GLY A 23 -3.01 -4.24 -4.22
CA GLY A 23 -2.41 -4.85 -3.04
C GLY A 23 -3.18 -6.07 -2.53
N VAL A 24 -4.52 -5.97 -2.40
CA VAL A 24 -5.39 -7.10 -2.02
C VAL A 24 -5.14 -8.31 -2.92
N VAL A 25 -5.16 -8.10 -4.24
CA VAL A 25 -4.97 -9.18 -5.23
C VAL A 25 -3.56 -9.75 -5.15
N ARG A 26 -2.53 -8.89 -5.10
CA ARG A 26 -1.11 -9.31 -5.07
C ARG A 26 -0.79 -10.11 -3.82
N TYR A 27 -1.12 -9.59 -2.64
CA TYR A 27 -0.84 -10.28 -1.39
C TYR A 27 -1.62 -11.58 -1.24
N THR A 28 -2.86 -11.61 -1.71
CA THR A 28 -3.64 -12.85 -1.79
C THR A 28 -2.92 -13.87 -2.68
N HIS A 29 -2.50 -13.46 -3.88
CA HIS A 29 -1.80 -14.32 -4.82
C HIS A 29 -0.48 -14.85 -4.23
N TYR A 30 0.39 -13.98 -3.72
CA TYR A 30 1.65 -14.38 -3.12
C TYR A 30 1.47 -15.36 -1.96
N SER A 31 0.43 -15.20 -1.14
CA SER A 31 0.15 -16.13 -0.03
C SER A 31 -0.10 -17.58 -0.49
N LEU A 32 -0.55 -17.76 -1.74
CA LEU A 32 -0.77 -19.07 -2.36
C LEU A 32 0.53 -19.67 -2.93
N MET A 33 1.48 -18.81 -3.29
CA MET A 33 2.72 -19.17 -3.99
C MET A 33 3.91 -19.41 -3.06
N VAL A 34 3.75 -19.24 -1.74
CA VAL A 34 4.78 -19.61 -0.76
C VAL A 34 4.68 -21.09 -0.37
N PHE A 35 5.77 -21.82 -0.61
CA PHE A 35 5.92 -23.25 -0.29
C PHE A 35 7.06 -23.50 0.72
N GLY A 36 7.13 -24.72 1.26
CA GLY A 36 8.19 -25.14 2.19
C GLY A 36 7.83 -25.04 3.67
N TYR A 37 8.75 -25.49 4.54
CA TYR A 37 8.49 -25.67 5.98
C TYR A 37 8.34 -24.35 6.76
N ASN A 38 8.95 -23.26 6.28
CA ASN A 38 8.87 -21.93 6.90
C ASN A 38 7.63 -21.12 6.47
N ARG A 39 6.72 -21.69 5.67
CA ARG A 39 5.65 -20.92 5.02
C ARG A 39 4.60 -20.34 5.97
N ILE A 40 4.33 -20.98 7.11
CA ILE A 40 3.20 -20.63 7.98
C ILE A 40 3.22 -19.14 8.39
N PRO A 41 4.30 -18.61 9.00
CA PRO A 41 4.35 -17.19 9.36
C PRO A 41 4.30 -16.25 8.15
N ILE A 42 4.98 -16.58 7.05
CA ILE A 42 5.04 -15.74 5.85
C ILE A 42 3.66 -15.63 5.19
N VAL A 43 2.95 -16.76 5.06
CA VAL A 43 1.60 -16.80 4.50
C VAL A 43 0.61 -16.05 5.39
N SER A 44 0.76 -16.15 6.72
CA SER A 44 -0.05 -15.38 7.65
C SER A 44 0.19 -13.88 7.49
N TRP A 45 1.47 -13.47 7.35
CA TRP A 45 1.85 -12.08 7.12
C TRP A 45 1.28 -11.56 5.80
N LEU A 46 1.45 -12.28 4.69
CA LEU A 46 0.91 -11.90 3.37
C LEU A 46 -0.62 -11.76 3.40
N LYS A 47 -1.34 -12.68 4.05
CA LYS A 47 -2.80 -12.57 4.18
C LYS A 47 -3.22 -11.36 5.01
N GLY A 48 -2.48 -11.06 6.09
CA GLY A 48 -2.70 -9.85 6.88
C GLY A 48 -2.57 -8.58 6.04
N ASN A 49 -1.53 -8.48 5.20
CA ASN A 49 -1.36 -7.34 4.29
C ASN A 49 -2.51 -7.25 3.27
N ALA A 50 -3.01 -8.38 2.75
CA ALA A 50 -4.17 -8.37 1.86
C ALA A 50 -5.44 -7.82 2.54
N ASP A 51 -5.68 -8.20 3.80
CA ASP A 51 -6.83 -7.71 4.58
C ASP A 51 -6.68 -6.21 4.91
N GLU A 52 -5.46 -5.76 5.21
CA GLU A 52 -5.13 -4.37 5.48
C GLU A 52 -5.27 -3.48 4.24
N SER A 53 -4.76 -3.89 3.08
CA SER A 53 -4.97 -3.17 1.81
C SER A 53 -6.46 -3.03 1.50
N LEU A 54 -7.30 -4.03 1.82
CA LEU A 54 -8.75 -3.91 1.64
C LEU A 54 -9.35 -2.85 2.58
N ALA A 55 -8.85 -2.75 3.80
CA ALA A 55 -9.27 -1.71 4.75
C ALA A 55 -8.85 -0.31 4.26
N HIS A 56 -7.63 -0.16 3.74
CA HIS A 56 -7.12 1.08 3.15
C HIS A 56 -7.95 1.50 1.93
N ALA A 57 -8.22 0.58 1.00
CA ALA A 57 -9.06 0.83 -0.17
C ALA A 57 -10.45 1.35 0.23
N ARG A 58 -11.08 0.73 1.25
CA ARG A 58 -12.38 1.19 1.76
C ARG A 58 -12.29 2.59 2.35
N LYS A 59 -11.26 2.88 3.15
CA LYS A 59 -11.05 4.21 3.76
C LYS A 59 -10.85 5.29 2.69
N ALA A 60 -10.08 5.01 1.65
CA ALA A 60 -9.92 5.90 0.50
C ALA A 60 -11.27 6.15 -0.21
N GLY A 61 -12.05 5.09 -0.45
CA GLY A 61 -13.38 5.17 -1.07
C GLY A 61 -14.39 6.01 -0.28
N GLU A 62 -14.43 5.87 1.04
CA GLU A 62 -15.26 6.71 1.91
C GLU A 62 -14.87 8.20 1.83
N LEU A 63 -13.56 8.49 1.71
CA LEU A 63 -13.10 9.87 1.52
C LEU A 63 -13.43 10.41 0.12
N VAL A 64 -13.44 9.55 -0.91
CA VAL A 64 -13.91 9.94 -2.26
C VAL A 64 -15.38 10.39 -2.19
N THR A 65 -16.26 9.59 -1.59
CA THR A 65 -17.69 9.91 -1.50
C THR A 65 -17.94 11.10 -0.57
N MET A 66 -17.18 11.24 0.53
CA MET A 66 -17.23 12.40 1.42
C MET A 66 -16.95 13.71 0.66
N LEU A 67 -16.02 13.70 -0.30
CA LEU A 67 -15.73 14.87 -1.13
C LEU A 67 -16.73 15.06 -2.29
N GLY A 68 -17.75 14.21 -2.42
CA GLY A 68 -18.72 14.21 -3.50
C GLY A 68 -18.17 13.66 -4.83
N GLY A 69 -17.19 12.77 -4.77
CA GLY A 69 -16.65 12.05 -5.92
C GLY A 69 -17.31 10.68 -6.12
N HIS A 70 -17.07 10.08 -7.28
CA HIS A 70 -17.46 8.70 -7.58
C HIS A 70 -16.24 7.78 -7.37
N PRO A 71 -16.33 6.75 -6.49
CA PRO A 71 -15.27 5.76 -6.33
C PRO A 71 -15.00 5.01 -7.64
N SER A 72 -13.73 4.82 -7.97
CA SER A 72 -13.32 4.02 -9.13
C SER A 72 -13.72 2.55 -8.99
N LEU A 73 -14.00 1.90 -10.13
CA LEU A 73 -14.15 0.43 -10.20
C LEU A 73 -12.89 -0.25 -10.75
N ARG A 74 -11.82 0.51 -10.99
CA ARG A 74 -10.57 -0.01 -11.54
C ARG A 74 -9.71 -0.61 -10.44
N ILE A 75 -8.71 -1.37 -10.87
CA ILE A 75 -7.64 -1.90 -10.04
C ILE A 75 -6.33 -1.39 -10.64
N GLY A 76 -5.38 -1.04 -9.79
CA GLY A 76 -4.03 -0.64 -10.18
C GLY A 76 -3.29 -1.76 -10.92
N ALA A 77 -2.07 -1.46 -11.39
CA ALA A 77 -1.26 -2.45 -12.10
C ALA A 77 -0.98 -3.69 -11.21
N LEU A 78 -1.14 -4.87 -11.79
CA LEU A 78 -0.84 -6.16 -11.16
C LEU A 78 0.47 -6.68 -11.73
N LEU A 79 1.59 -6.22 -11.18
CA LEU A 79 2.90 -6.77 -11.51
C LEU A 79 3.09 -8.10 -10.78
N GLU A 80 3.37 -9.16 -11.51
CA GLU A 80 3.73 -10.50 -11.04
C GLU A 80 4.78 -11.02 -12.03
N THR A 81 5.98 -11.38 -11.56
CA THR A 81 7.11 -11.73 -12.45
C THR A 81 7.26 -13.23 -12.70
N GLU A 82 6.31 -14.04 -12.22
CA GLU A 82 6.32 -15.51 -12.16
C GLU A 82 7.46 -16.09 -11.30
N LYS A 83 8.19 -15.23 -10.59
CA LYS A 83 9.27 -15.60 -9.67
C LYS A 83 8.76 -15.64 -8.24
N HIS A 84 8.68 -16.86 -7.71
CA HIS A 84 8.02 -17.13 -6.43
C HIS A 84 8.98 -17.55 -5.32
N ASP A 85 10.27 -17.25 -5.45
CA ASP A 85 11.14 -17.28 -4.27
C ASP A 85 10.69 -16.20 -3.28
N ILE A 86 10.81 -16.47 -1.99
CA ILE A 86 10.39 -15.53 -0.94
C ILE A 86 11.10 -14.18 -1.12
N GLY A 87 12.38 -14.17 -1.50
CA GLY A 87 13.12 -12.93 -1.73
C GLY A 87 12.59 -12.13 -2.93
N ASP A 88 12.12 -12.80 -3.98
CA ASP A 88 11.52 -12.13 -5.14
C ASP A 88 10.16 -11.52 -4.78
N ILE A 89 9.30 -12.28 -4.09
CA ILE A 89 8.01 -11.80 -3.57
C ILE A 89 8.23 -10.57 -2.68
N LEU A 90 9.17 -10.64 -1.74
CA LEU A 90 9.46 -9.52 -0.82
C LEU A 90 9.97 -8.27 -1.56
N ARG A 91 10.81 -8.41 -2.59
CA ARG A 91 11.26 -7.27 -3.40
C ARG A 91 10.10 -6.65 -4.22
N GLU A 92 9.21 -7.50 -4.75
CA GLU A 92 8.00 -7.04 -5.45
C GLU A 92 6.98 -6.36 -4.52
N SER A 93 6.86 -6.82 -3.28
CA SER A 93 6.09 -6.16 -2.22
C SER A 93 6.72 -4.82 -1.85
N LEU A 94 8.04 -4.78 -1.64
CA LEU A 94 8.75 -3.56 -1.28
C LEU A 94 8.55 -2.43 -2.30
N GLU A 95 8.60 -2.75 -3.60
CA GLU A 95 8.36 -1.76 -4.65
C GLU A 95 6.90 -1.29 -4.68
N HIS A 96 5.95 -2.17 -4.39
CA HIS A 96 4.54 -1.80 -4.30
C HIS A 96 4.28 -0.82 -3.14
N GLU A 97 4.81 -1.10 -1.94
CA GLU A 97 4.64 -0.19 -0.80
C GLU A 97 5.31 1.16 -1.02
N LYS A 98 6.48 1.18 -1.70
CA LYS A 98 7.12 2.44 -2.10
C LYS A 98 6.21 3.27 -3.00
N GLN A 99 5.50 2.64 -3.93
CA GLN A 99 4.58 3.33 -4.84
C GLN A 99 3.31 3.79 -4.13
N ALA A 100 2.72 2.96 -3.25
CA ALA A 100 1.57 3.32 -2.43
C ALA A 100 1.89 4.52 -1.52
N GLY A 101 3.02 4.46 -0.78
CA GLY A 101 3.51 5.54 0.06
C GLY A 101 3.66 6.87 -0.69
N GLN A 102 4.19 6.85 -1.92
CA GLN A 102 4.30 8.06 -2.75
C GLN A 102 2.94 8.69 -3.07
N CYS A 103 1.88 7.90 -3.26
CA CYS A 103 0.53 8.40 -3.49
C CYS A 103 0.00 9.14 -2.25
N TYR A 104 0.23 8.60 -1.05
CA TYR A 104 -0.14 9.26 0.20
C TYR A 104 0.63 10.57 0.42
N TYR A 105 1.94 10.59 0.17
CA TYR A 105 2.74 11.82 0.26
C TYR A 105 2.27 12.90 -0.73
N LYS A 106 1.88 12.52 -1.96
CA LYS A 106 1.30 13.45 -2.94
C LYS A 106 -0.02 14.03 -2.45
N LEU A 107 -0.88 13.20 -1.83
CA LEU A 107 -2.14 13.66 -1.27
C LEU A 107 -1.91 14.59 -0.08
N LEU A 108 -1.02 14.24 0.86
CA LEU A 108 -0.66 15.08 2.01
C LEU A 108 -0.24 16.48 1.55
N LYS A 109 0.69 16.56 0.59
CA LYS A 109 1.16 17.84 0.04
C LYS A 109 0.04 18.67 -0.59
N LEU A 110 -0.98 18.03 -1.16
CA LEU A 110 -2.12 18.72 -1.75
C LEU A 110 -3.04 19.32 -0.67
N VAL A 111 -3.23 18.60 0.44
CA VAL A 111 -4.26 18.87 1.45
C VAL A 111 -3.73 19.57 2.71
N GLU A 112 -2.41 19.65 2.90
CA GLU A 112 -1.76 20.28 4.05
C GLU A 112 -2.22 21.73 4.25
N GLY A 113 -2.69 22.04 5.46
CA GLY A 113 -3.28 23.33 5.83
C GLY A 113 -4.64 23.62 5.18
N LYS A 114 -5.29 22.63 4.52
CA LYS A 114 -6.56 22.81 3.80
C LYS A 114 -7.66 21.86 4.23
N SER A 115 -7.32 20.72 4.82
CA SER A 115 -8.28 19.69 5.24
C SER A 115 -7.68 18.79 6.33
N VAL A 116 -7.98 19.10 7.59
CA VAL A 116 -7.52 18.32 8.75
C VAL A 116 -7.80 16.83 8.58
N ILE A 117 -9.01 16.45 8.17
CA ILE A 117 -9.37 15.04 8.01
C ILE A 117 -8.50 14.30 6.97
N LEU A 118 -8.18 14.95 5.84
CA LEU A 118 -7.32 14.34 4.83
C LEU A 118 -5.85 14.35 5.25
N GLU A 119 -5.42 15.36 6.02
CA GLU A 119 -4.07 15.43 6.57
C GLU A 119 -3.82 14.30 7.58
N GLU A 120 -4.74 14.11 8.54
CA GLU A 120 -4.66 13.01 9.51
C GLU A 120 -4.69 11.65 8.81
N TYR A 121 -5.59 11.48 7.85
CA TYR A 121 -5.63 10.28 7.01
C TYR A 121 -4.29 10.00 6.34
N CYS A 122 -3.71 10.99 5.65
CA CYS A 122 -2.44 10.78 4.97
C CYS A 122 -1.29 10.48 5.93
N ARG A 123 -1.20 11.17 7.07
CA ARG A 123 -0.13 10.94 8.05
C ARG A 123 -0.23 9.54 8.66
N GLU A 124 -1.44 9.08 8.96
CA GLU A 124 -1.68 7.73 9.46
C GLU A 124 -1.28 6.68 8.43
N MET A 125 -1.70 6.81 7.16
CA MET A 125 -1.35 5.84 6.13
C MET A 125 0.15 5.87 5.79
N ILE A 126 0.78 7.05 5.70
CA ILE A 126 2.23 7.16 5.54
C ILE A 126 2.99 6.43 6.66
N TYR A 127 2.53 6.59 7.90
CA TYR A 127 3.12 5.90 9.04
C TYR A 127 3.02 4.38 8.89
N GLN A 128 1.85 3.84 8.51
CA GLN A 128 1.71 2.39 8.28
C GLN A 128 2.59 1.90 7.13
N GLU A 129 2.63 2.62 5.99
CA GLU A 129 3.48 2.24 4.86
C GLU A 129 4.97 2.24 5.23
N GLU A 130 5.43 3.19 6.04
CA GLU A 130 6.81 3.20 6.53
C GLU A 130 7.13 2.00 7.44
N LEU A 131 6.15 1.53 8.23
CA LEU A 131 6.30 0.29 9.00
C LEU A 131 6.34 -0.95 8.09
N HIS A 132 5.48 -1.02 7.06
CA HIS A 132 5.48 -2.11 6.09
C HIS A 132 6.83 -2.20 5.36
N LEU A 133 7.32 -1.05 4.87
CA LEU A 133 8.63 -0.95 4.24
C LEU A 133 9.75 -1.44 5.16
N ASP A 134 9.76 -1.04 6.42
CA ASP A 134 10.78 -1.47 7.36
C ASP A 134 10.71 -2.98 7.65
N GLU A 135 9.51 -3.55 7.78
CA GLU A 135 9.32 -4.98 8.00
C GLU A 135 9.86 -5.80 6.82
N VAL A 136 9.51 -5.43 5.59
CA VAL A 136 10.04 -6.07 4.38
C VAL A 136 11.56 -5.91 4.29
N ASN A 137 12.08 -4.73 4.60
CA ASN A 137 13.53 -4.52 4.59
C ASN A 137 14.24 -5.37 5.66
N LYS A 138 13.63 -5.65 6.82
CA LYS A 138 14.21 -6.59 7.81
C LYS A 138 14.15 -8.03 7.32
N MET A 139 13.06 -8.43 6.67
CA MET A 139 12.91 -9.77 6.10
C MET A 139 13.91 -10.08 4.97
N LEU A 140 14.36 -9.05 4.25
CA LEU A 140 15.36 -9.17 3.18
C LEU A 140 16.82 -9.24 3.67
N ARG A 141 17.08 -8.95 4.95
CA ARG A 141 18.44 -8.97 5.52
C ARG A 141 18.89 -10.38 5.92
N LYS A 142 20.20 -10.58 6.01
CA LYS A 142 20.75 -11.79 6.63
C LYS A 142 20.64 -11.72 8.15
N PRO A 143 20.52 -12.87 8.85
CA PRO A 143 20.54 -12.89 10.31
C PRO A 143 21.79 -12.19 10.87
N GLY A 144 21.58 -11.25 11.79
CA GLY A 144 22.64 -10.46 12.42
C GLY A 144 23.04 -9.18 11.67
N GLU A 145 22.47 -8.91 10.49
CA GLU A 145 22.74 -7.69 9.73
C GLU A 145 21.91 -6.50 10.25
N LEU A 146 22.60 -5.48 10.76
CA LEU A 146 21.97 -4.31 11.37
C LEU A 146 21.68 -3.18 10.37
N THR A 147 22.39 -3.16 9.23
CA THR A 147 22.24 -2.12 8.22
C THR A 147 20.97 -2.31 7.40
N PRO A 148 20.29 -1.22 6.98
CA PRO A 148 19.18 -1.29 6.06
C PRO A 148 19.53 -2.03 4.78
N PHE A 149 18.60 -2.85 4.30
CA PHE A 149 18.72 -3.56 3.04
C PHE A 149 18.89 -2.54 1.90
N LYS A 150 19.82 -2.83 0.98
CA LYS A 150 20.05 -2.06 -0.24
C LYS A 150 20.03 -3.04 -1.40
N ASP A 151 19.18 -2.73 -2.40
CA ASP A 151 19.11 -3.47 -3.67
C ASP A 151 20.46 -3.49 -4.41
#